data_AF-A0A0N5BAG4-F1
#
_entry.id   AF-A0A0N5BAG4-F1
#
_cell.length_a   1.000
_cell.length_b   1.000
_cell.length_c   1.000
_cell.angle_alpha   90.00
_cell.angle_beta   90.00
_cell.angle_gamma   90.00
#
_symmetry.space_group_name_H-M   'P 1'
#
loop_
_entity.id
_entity.type
_entity.pdbx_description
1 polymer ?
#
loop_
_entity_poly.entity_id
_entity_poly.type
_entity_poly.pdbx_seq_one_letter_code
_entity_poly.pdbx_strand_id
1 'polypeptide(L)'
;MSIFKHISKELYDKIKIFCIVLTKPEHRVIRVNALKATWLKRCNKYKYVVTGRIRKNKKGRRQIVYYSVKNVLAATMKQLYKTDTADIHWFLIVDDTSYIIMENLRYMLYSYNPKETLGLGFNIKSSEYIKSTGTLLSHGSYILSVAAVEKFVTKVIPNIEECSKKEGSDDDFELSKCLSLIKLRYINSKDENGYEKIIKSSLIPNSERCEFVDSEAFQALGRTLSTKPSYPEYPISFHNIRQDAQYAMEYFLYHASVIGKQSSFFKKIYANFFTDEELKKITLEQIAYLAPLYVMETEK
;
A
#
# COMPACT_ATOMS: atom_id res chain seq x y z
N MET A 1 5.63 -4.91 -26.53
CA MET A 1 5.25 -4.61 -25.13
C MET A 1 6.19 -5.39 -24.21
N SER A 2 6.81 -4.78 -23.19
CA SER A 2 7.81 -5.47 -22.34
C SER A 2 7.23 -6.65 -21.57
N ILE A 3 8.07 -7.61 -21.17
CA ILE A 3 7.68 -8.78 -20.33
C ILE A 3 7.01 -8.30 -19.04
N PHE A 4 7.59 -7.28 -18.39
CA PHE A 4 7.01 -6.66 -17.20
C PHE A 4 5.55 -6.20 -17.41
N LYS A 5 5.24 -5.55 -18.54
CA LYS A 5 3.88 -5.09 -18.85
C LYS A 5 2.89 -6.26 -19.04
N HIS A 6 3.34 -7.38 -19.62
CA HIS A 6 2.50 -8.57 -19.73
C HIS A 6 2.21 -9.19 -18.37
N ILE A 7 3.23 -9.36 -17.52
CA ILE A 7 3.05 -9.92 -16.16
C ILE A 7 2.14 -9.00 -15.32
N SER A 8 2.39 -7.69 -15.35
CA SER A 8 1.56 -6.70 -14.64
C SER A 8 0.10 -6.76 -15.11
N LYS A 9 -0.14 -6.88 -16.43
CA LYS A 9 -1.48 -7.05 -17.00
C LYS A 9 -2.14 -8.36 -16.57
N GLU A 10 -1.42 -9.47 -16.63
CA GLU A 10 -1.92 -10.80 -16.22
C GLU A 10 -2.36 -10.80 -14.75
N LEU A 11 -1.53 -10.22 -13.86
CA LEU A 11 -1.88 -10.04 -12.46
C LEU A 11 -3.09 -9.10 -12.30
N TYR A 12 -3.12 -7.98 -13.02
CA TYR A 12 -4.25 -7.03 -13.02
C TYR A 12 -5.56 -7.68 -13.45
N ASP A 13 -5.49 -8.63 -14.38
CA ASP A 13 -6.65 -9.34 -14.89
C ASP A 13 -7.13 -10.46 -13.96
N LYS A 14 -6.21 -11.17 -13.30
CA LYS A 14 -6.55 -12.23 -12.34
C LYS A 14 -6.97 -11.73 -10.96
N ILE A 15 -6.36 -10.65 -10.48
CA ILE A 15 -6.56 -10.13 -9.11
C ILE A 15 -7.17 -8.73 -9.16
N LYS A 16 -8.49 -8.67 -9.07
CA LYS A 16 -9.28 -7.44 -9.15
C LYS A 16 -9.37 -6.73 -7.79
N ILE A 17 -8.79 -5.53 -7.72
CA ILE A 17 -8.69 -4.73 -6.49
C ILE A 17 -9.45 -3.40 -6.65
N PHE A 18 -10.38 -3.14 -5.73
CA PHE A 18 -11.03 -1.85 -5.57
C PHE A 18 -10.29 -1.01 -4.52
N CYS A 19 -9.79 0.16 -4.90
CA CYS A 19 -9.04 1.04 -4.01
C CYS A 19 -9.93 2.12 -3.39
N ILE A 20 -9.98 2.19 -2.07
CA ILE A 20 -10.67 3.23 -1.29
C ILE A 20 -9.59 4.14 -0.69
N VAL A 21 -9.55 5.39 -1.13
CA VAL A 21 -8.56 6.37 -0.68
C VAL A 21 -9.22 7.33 0.32
N LEU A 22 -8.78 7.31 1.57
CA LEU A 22 -9.20 8.24 2.61
C LEU A 22 -8.39 9.54 2.49
N THR A 23 -9.07 10.68 2.48
CA THR A 23 -8.41 12.00 2.37
C THR A 23 -9.14 13.05 3.18
N LYS A 24 -8.40 14.05 3.68
CA LYS A 24 -8.99 15.20 4.38
C LYS A 24 -9.42 16.30 3.38
N PRO A 25 -10.42 17.13 3.72
CA PRO A 25 -10.93 18.16 2.82
C PRO A 25 -9.87 19.10 2.21
N GLU A 26 -8.87 19.46 3.01
CA GLU A 26 -7.75 20.33 2.67
C GLU A 26 -6.69 19.66 1.79
N HIS A 27 -6.64 18.33 1.76
CA HIS A 27 -5.64 17.55 1.01
C HIS A 27 -6.18 16.93 -0.28
N ARG A 28 -7.51 16.85 -0.42
CA ARG A 28 -8.23 16.12 -1.47
C ARG A 28 -7.82 16.45 -2.91
N VAL A 29 -7.24 17.62 -3.17
CA VAL A 29 -6.80 18.02 -4.52
C VAL A 29 -5.35 17.61 -4.72
N ILE A 30 -4.44 18.17 -3.92
CA ILE A 30 -3.00 18.01 -4.13
C ILE A 30 -2.55 16.57 -3.90
N ARG A 31 -2.95 15.93 -2.79
CA ARG A 31 -2.51 14.56 -2.46
C ARG A 31 -3.13 13.52 -3.38
N VAL A 32 -4.44 13.61 -3.60
CA VAL A 32 -5.14 12.66 -4.48
C VAL A 32 -4.66 12.74 -5.93
N ASN A 33 -4.32 13.94 -6.43
CA ASN A 33 -3.77 14.08 -7.77
C ASN A 33 -2.40 13.39 -7.92
N ALA A 34 -1.56 13.43 -6.89
CA ALA A 34 -0.29 12.69 -6.88
C ALA A 34 -0.52 11.18 -6.96
N LEU A 35 -1.47 10.64 -6.19
CA LEU A 35 -1.84 9.23 -6.28
C LEU A 35 -2.33 8.84 -7.69
N LYS A 36 -3.20 9.67 -8.29
CA LYS A 36 -3.74 9.46 -9.64
C LYS A 36 -2.65 9.45 -10.71
N ALA A 37 -1.69 10.35 -10.62
CA ALA A 37 -0.58 10.42 -11.56
C ALA A 37 0.39 9.23 -11.41
N THR A 38 0.45 8.64 -10.22
CA THR A 38 1.37 7.55 -9.85
C THR A 38 0.64 6.20 -9.76
N TRP A 39 0.54 5.59 -8.58
CA TRP A 39 0.15 4.19 -8.42
C TRP A 39 -1.35 3.92 -8.54
N LEU A 40 -2.23 4.90 -8.26
CA LEU A 40 -3.69 4.68 -8.19
C LEU A 40 -4.28 4.26 -9.55
N LYS A 41 -3.66 4.68 -10.65
CA LYS A 41 -4.03 4.26 -12.02
C LYS A 41 -3.91 2.75 -12.26
N ARG A 42 -3.18 2.03 -11.39
CA ARG A 42 -3.00 0.58 -11.45
C ARG A 42 -4.06 -0.19 -10.65
N CYS A 43 -5.01 0.48 -9.98
CA CYS A 43 -6.19 -0.14 -9.39
C CYS A 43 -7.21 -0.54 -10.46
N ASN A 44 -8.04 -1.55 -10.18
CA ASN A 44 -9.09 -1.95 -11.13
C ASN A 44 -10.24 -0.96 -11.13
N LYS A 45 -10.65 -0.52 -9.95
CA LYS A 45 -11.57 0.59 -9.70
C LYS A 45 -11.08 1.35 -8.47
N TYR A 46 -11.43 2.62 -8.35
CA TYR A 46 -11.11 3.38 -7.14
C TYR A 46 -12.15 4.43 -6.80
N LYS A 47 -12.21 4.80 -5.51
CA LYS A 47 -13.00 5.91 -4.99
C LYS A 47 -12.21 6.62 -3.91
N TYR A 48 -12.17 7.95 -3.96
CA TYR A 48 -11.68 8.74 -2.83
C TYR A 48 -12.85 9.16 -1.95
N VAL A 49 -12.60 9.16 -0.66
CA VAL A 49 -13.58 9.37 0.40
C VAL A 49 -13.05 10.50 1.27
N VAL A 50 -13.78 11.62 1.28
CA VAL A 50 -13.38 12.81 2.03
C VAL A 50 -13.92 12.69 3.45
N THR A 51 -13.03 12.63 4.44
CA THR A 51 -13.36 12.41 5.87
C THR A 51 -13.71 13.71 6.59
N GLY A 52 -14.46 14.58 5.91
CA GLY A 52 -14.90 15.86 6.46
C GLY A 52 -15.48 16.79 5.41
N ARG A 53 -15.71 18.04 5.81
CA ARG A 53 -16.09 19.13 4.90
C ARG A 53 -15.59 20.48 5.38
N ILE A 54 -15.43 21.39 4.43
CA ILE A 54 -15.19 22.81 4.70
C ILE A 54 -16.55 23.51 4.80
N ARG A 55 -16.79 24.18 5.93
CA ARG A 55 -17.99 25.01 6.17
C ARG A 55 -17.58 26.43 6.55
N LYS A 56 -18.49 27.40 6.38
CA LYS A 56 -18.33 28.73 6.99
C LYS A 56 -18.96 28.70 8.38
N ASN A 57 -18.26 29.21 9.38
CA ASN A 57 -18.82 29.37 10.72
C ASN A 57 -19.74 30.60 10.77
N LYS A 58 -20.39 30.83 11.93
CA LYS A 58 -21.30 31.98 12.15
C LYS A 58 -20.66 33.36 11.91
N LYS A 59 -19.32 33.45 11.92
CA LYS A 59 -18.53 34.67 11.64
C LYS A 59 -18.01 34.72 10.19
N GLY A 60 -18.51 33.87 9.30
CA GLY A 60 -18.11 33.79 7.89
C GLY A 60 -16.73 33.16 7.63
N ARG A 61 -16.00 32.74 8.66
CA ARG A 61 -14.65 32.15 8.53
C ARG A 61 -14.75 30.68 8.13
N ARG A 62 -13.81 30.22 7.30
CA ARG A 62 -13.69 28.80 6.94
C ARG A 62 -13.35 27.97 8.18
N GLN A 63 -14.07 26.88 8.37
CA GLN A 63 -13.86 25.89 9.43
C GLN A 63 -13.97 24.50 8.80
N ILE A 64 -13.07 23.59 9.19
CA ILE A 64 -13.12 22.19 8.77
C ILE A 64 -13.87 21.41 9.86
N VAL A 65 -14.83 20.60 9.42
CA VAL A 65 -15.53 19.64 10.28
C VAL A 65 -15.14 18.25 9.79
N TYR A 66 -14.44 17.50 10.64
CA TYR A 66 -14.08 16.12 10.35
C TYR A 66 -15.23 15.18 10.68
N TYR A 67 -15.28 14.06 9.95
CA TYR A 67 -16.20 12.97 10.21
C TYR A 67 -15.40 11.77 10.71
N SER A 68 -16.00 10.91 11.54
CA SER A 68 -15.36 9.65 11.94
C SER A 68 -15.07 8.79 10.72
N VAL A 69 -13.81 8.37 10.55
CA VAL A 69 -13.38 7.48 9.47
C VAL A 69 -14.18 6.18 9.50
N LYS A 70 -14.42 5.61 10.70
CA LYS A 70 -15.24 4.40 10.90
C LYS A 70 -16.59 4.53 10.19
N ASN A 71 -17.32 5.61 10.48
CA ASN A 71 -18.67 5.81 9.95
C ASN A 71 -18.66 6.06 8.44
N VAL A 72 -17.72 6.88 7.96
CA VAL A 72 -17.62 7.18 6.53
C VAL A 72 -17.21 5.94 5.73
N LEU A 73 -16.29 5.13 6.24
CA LEU A 73 -15.86 3.90 5.59
C LEU A 73 -16.95 2.84 5.61
N ALA A 74 -17.65 2.66 6.74
CA ALA A 74 -18.80 1.75 6.83
C ALA A 74 -19.88 2.13 5.79
N ALA A 75 -20.25 3.41 5.71
CA ALA A 75 -21.18 3.89 4.70
C ALA A 75 -20.67 3.63 3.27
N THR A 76 -19.37 3.84 3.03
CA THR A 76 -18.73 3.58 1.73
C THR A 76 -18.77 2.10 1.36
N MET A 77 -18.40 1.20 2.26
CA MET A 77 -18.43 -0.25 2.04
C MET A 77 -19.87 -0.74 1.80
N LYS A 78 -20.84 -0.25 2.58
CA LYS A 78 -22.27 -0.56 2.38
C LYS A 78 -22.77 -0.10 1.00
N GLN A 79 -22.31 1.07 0.53
CA GLN A 79 -22.66 1.57 -0.81
C GLN A 79 -22.02 0.72 -1.91
N LEU A 80 -20.71 0.43 -1.80
CA LEU A 80 -19.97 -0.35 -2.79
C LEU A 80 -20.54 -1.76 -2.91
N TYR A 81 -20.85 -2.42 -1.79
CA TYR A 81 -21.48 -3.72 -1.74
C TYR A 81 -22.81 -3.78 -2.51
N LYS A 82 -23.59 -2.67 -2.54
CA LYS A 82 -24.87 -2.59 -3.26
C LYS A 82 -24.75 -2.28 -4.75
N THR A 83 -23.62 -1.77 -5.22
CA THR A 83 -23.48 -1.18 -6.57
C THR A 83 -22.70 -2.08 -7.54
N ASP A 84 -22.73 -3.38 -7.28
CA ASP A 84 -22.08 -4.47 -8.01
C ASP A 84 -20.57 -4.64 -7.71
N THR A 85 -20.30 -5.59 -6.82
CA THR A 85 -18.96 -6.09 -6.47
C THR A 85 -18.63 -7.41 -7.18
N ALA A 86 -19.42 -7.86 -8.16
CA ALA A 86 -19.27 -9.18 -8.77
C ALA A 86 -17.86 -9.43 -9.33
N ASP A 87 -17.23 -8.40 -9.90
CA ASP A 87 -15.88 -8.45 -10.46
C ASP A 87 -14.78 -7.96 -9.50
N ILE A 88 -15.06 -7.77 -8.20
CA ILE A 88 -14.06 -7.31 -7.22
C ILE A 88 -13.70 -8.46 -6.28
N HIS A 89 -12.39 -8.73 -6.15
CA HIS A 89 -11.87 -9.76 -5.26
C HIS A 89 -11.43 -9.17 -3.92
N TRP A 90 -10.83 -7.99 -3.96
CA TRP A 90 -10.21 -7.35 -2.79
C TRP A 90 -10.52 -5.87 -2.72
N PHE A 91 -10.69 -5.35 -1.51
CA PHE A 91 -10.78 -3.94 -1.20
C PHE A 91 -9.50 -3.50 -0.52
N LEU A 92 -8.78 -2.56 -1.14
CA LEU A 92 -7.60 -1.92 -0.56
C LEU A 92 -8.03 -0.57 0.01
N ILE A 93 -7.86 -0.37 1.31
CA ILE A 93 -8.17 0.87 2.00
C ILE A 93 -6.87 1.52 2.42
N VAL A 94 -6.68 2.79 2.04
CA VAL A 94 -5.43 3.52 2.24
C VAL A 94 -5.66 4.99 2.54
N ASP A 95 -4.67 5.62 3.15
CA ASP A 95 -4.60 7.07 3.29
C ASP A 95 -4.02 7.76 2.05
N ASP A 96 -4.23 9.08 1.96
CA ASP A 96 -3.75 9.90 0.85
C ASP A 96 -2.22 10.11 0.81
N THR A 97 -1.50 9.54 1.77
CA THR A 97 -0.04 9.52 1.89
C THR A 97 0.57 8.14 1.65
N SER A 98 -0.22 7.15 1.23
CA SER A 98 0.26 5.79 0.97
C SER A 98 0.73 5.61 -0.47
N TYR A 99 1.84 4.89 -0.66
CA TYR A 99 2.30 4.43 -1.97
C TYR A 99 2.26 2.92 -2.06
N ILE A 100 1.61 2.37 -3.09
CA ILE A 100 1.35 0.94 -3.23
C ILE A 100 1.99 0.40 -4.51
N ILE A 101 2.76 -0.67 -4.39
CA ILE A 101 3.28 -1.43 -5.54
C ILE A 101 2.26 -2.52 -5.86
N MET A 102 1.33 -2.20 -6.76
CA MET A 102 0.14 -3.03 -7.03
C MET A 102 0.49 -4.42 -7.57
N GLU A 103 1.56 -4.56 -8.34
CA GLU A 103 2.07 -5.83 -8.85
C GLU A 103 2.50 -6.75 -7.71
N ASN A 104 3.26 -6.24 -6.74
CA ASN A 104 3.69 -7.00 -5.57
C ASN A 104 2.50 -7.37 -4.68
N LEU A 105 1.53 -6.46 -4.51
CA LEU A 105 0.29 -6.74 -3.79
C LEU A 105 -0.48 -7.89 -4.45
N ARG A 106 -0.67 -7.83 -5.77
CA ARG A 106 -1.41 -8.87 -6.51
C ARG A 106 -0.68 -10.20 -6.48
N TYR A 107 0.63 -10.20 -6.62
CA TYR A 107 1.44 -11.40 -6.48
C TYR A 107 1.24 -12.05 -5.10
N MET A 108 1.25 -11.25 -4.02
CA MET A 108 1.00 -11.76 -2.68
C MET A 108 -0.42 -12.33 -2.52
N LEU A 109 -1.42 -11.67 -3.09
CA LEU A 109 -2.82 -12.11 -3.01
C LEU A 109 -3.14 -13.31 -3.92
N TYR A 110 -2.25 -13.66 -4.85
CA TYR A 110 -2.47 -14.68 -5.87
C TYR A 110 -2.78 -16.07 -5.29
N SER A 111 -2.22 -16.40 -4.12
CA SER A 111 -2.40 -17.70 -3.45
C SER A 111 -3.63 -17.74 -2.51
N TYR A 112 -4.42 -16.67 -2.44
CA TYR A 112 -5.52 -16.55 -1.49
C TYR A 112 -6.88 -16.50 -2.19
N ASN A 113 -7.86 -17.21 -1.62
CA ASN A 113 -9.22 -17.21 -2.11
C ASN A 113 -10.00 -16.00 -1.55
N PRO A 114 -10.43 -15.02 -2.38
CA PRO A 114 -11.17 -13.85 -1.90
C PRO A 114 -12.58 -14.16 -1.36
N LYS A 115 -13.08 -15.40 -1.55
CA LYS A 115 -14.35 -15.87 -0.95
C LYS A 115 -14.22 -16.27 0.52
N GLU A 116 -13.01 -16.29 1.05
CA GLU A 116 -12.77 -16.50 2.47
C GLU A 116 -12.67 -15.16 3.21
N THR A 117 -13.05 -15.12 4.48
CA THR A 117 -12.98 -13.91 5.32
C THR A 117 -11.52 -13.58 5.71
N LEU A 118 -10.79 -12.98 4.78
CA LEU A 118 -9.36 -12.66 4.87
C LEU A 118 -9.10 -11.18 5.06
N GLY A 119 -8.05 -10.87 5.83
CA GLY A 119 -7.50 -9.53 5.99
C GLY A 119 -5.97 -9.52 5.90
N LEU A 120 -5.42 -8.50 5.25
CA LEU A 120 -3.98 -8.23 5.13
C LEU A 120 -3.73 -6.78 5.53
N GLY A 121 -2.75 -6.52 6.38
CA GLY A 121 -2.42 -5.18 6.84
C GLY A 121 -1.33 -5.25 7.88
N PHE A 122 -0.96 -4.13 8.48
CA PHE A 122 0.01 -4.16 9.56
C PHE A 122 -0.61 -4.74 10.83
N ASN A 123 -0.11 -5.90 11.30
CA ASN A 123 -0.60 -6.53 12.53
C ASN A 123 0.10 -5.95 13.77
N ILE A 124 -0.60 -5.07 14.49
CA ILE A 124 -0.16 -4.61 15.81
C ILE A 124 -0.42 -5.72 16.83
N LYS A 125 0.62 -6.45 17.24
CA LYS A 125 0.51 -7.46 18.32
C LYS A 125 0.71 -6.90 19.74
N SER A 126 0.81 -5.57 19.89
CA SER A 126 1.32 -4.94 21.12
C SER A 126 0.32 -4.74 22.25
N SER A 127 -1.00 -4.87 22.04
CA SER A 127 -1.99 -4.74 23.12
C SER A 127 -2.74 -6.05 23.41
N GLU A 128 -3.09 -6.26 24.69
CA GLU A 128 -3.81 -7.45 25.17
C GLU A 128 -5.23 -7.55 24.58
N TYR A 129 -5.86 -6.39 24.33
CA TYR A 129 -7.09 -6.30 23.55
C TYR A 129 -6.90 -6.83 22.11
N ILE A 130 -5.82 -6.45 21.44
CA ILE A 130 -5.55 -6.90 20.06
C ILE A 130 -5.13 -8.39 20.02
N LYS A 131 -4.45 -8.88 21.06
CA LYS A 131 -4.12 -10.31 21.22
C LYS A 131 -5.38 -11.19 21.33
N SER A 132 -6.45 -10.68 21.96
CA SER A 132 -7.72 -11.40 22.13
C SER A 132 -8.67 -11.28 20.93
N THR A 133 -8.55 -10.22 20.12
CA THR A 133 -9.43 -9.97 18.96
C THR A 133 -8.83 -10.39 17.61
N GLY A 134 -7.52 -10.64 17.56
CA GLY A 134 -6.85 -11.39 16.49
C GLY A 134 -6.21 -10.58 15.38
N THR A 135 -6.60 -9.33 15.12
CA THR A 135 -5.91 -8.45 14.14
C THR A 135 -6.33 -7.00 14.32
N LEU A 136 -5.36 -6.08 14.44
CA LEU A 136 -5.56 -4.67 14.11
C LEU A 136 -5.13 -4.48 12.66
N LEU A 137 -5.97 -3.85 11.84
CA LEU A 137 -5.60 -3.41 10.49
C LEU A 137 -5.45 -1.89 10.57
N SER A 138 -4.23 -1.41 10.72
CA SER A 138 -3.94 0.01 10.96
C SER A 138 -2.66 0.44 10.26
N HIS A 139 -2.38 1.74 10.27
CA HIS A 139 -1.12 2.35 9.78
C HIS A 139 -0.99 2.38 8.26
N GLY A 140 -1.98 2.98 7.59
CA GLY A 140 -1.82 3.51 6.23
C GLY A 140 -2.31 2.64 5.08
N SER A 141 -2.36 1.31 5.25
CA SER A 141 -2.91 0.42 4.23
C SER A 141 -3.37 -0.91 4.81
N TYR A 142 -4.62 -1.29 4.53
CA TYR A 142 -5.11 -2.63 4.77
C TYR A 142 -6.03 -3.10 3.65
N ILE A 143 -6.13 -4.42 3.54
CA ILE A 143 -6.80 -5.12 2.46
C ILE A 143 -7.80 -6.09 3.08
N LEU A 144 -9.02 -6.06 2.56
CA LEU A 144 -10.09 -6.98 2.93
C LEU A 144 -10.51 -7.75 1.68
N SER A 145 -10.68 -9.05 1.85
CA SER A 145 -11.37 -9.88 0.86
C SER A 145 -12.83 -9.43 0.64
N VAL A 146 -13.40 -9.73 -0.53
CA VAL A 146 -14.82 -9.44 -0.80
C VAL A 146 -15.74 -10.10 0.23
N ALA A 147 -15.44 -11.34 0.65
CA ALA A 147 -16.21 -12.03 1.69
C ALA A 147 -16.09 -11.35 3.07
N ALA A 148 -14.93 -10.77 3.40
CA ALA A 148 -14.79 -9.98 4.63
C ALA A 148 -15.65 -8.71 4.59
N VAL A 149 -15.67 -8.00 3.46
CA VAL A 149 -16.53 -6.80 3.30
C VAL A 149 -18.00 -7.16 3.36
N GLU A 150 -18.43 -8.22 2.67
CA GLU A 150 -19.81 -8.73 2.74
C GLU A 150 -20.21 -9.04 4.18
N LYS A 151 -19.38 -9.79 4.91
CA LYS A 151 -19.65 -10.15 6.31
C LYS A 151 -19.69 -8.92 7.21
N PHE A 152 -18.80 -7.95 7.00
CA PHE A 152 -18.79 -6.70 7.76
C PHE A 152 -20.07 -5.89 7.52
N VAL A 153 -20.46 -5.73 6.25
CA VAL A 153 -21.65 -4.98 5.84
C VAL A 153 -22.94 -5.61 6.35
N THR A 154 -23.04 -6.93 6.33
CA THR A 154 -24.27 -7.65 6.69
C THR A 154 -24.39 -7.95 8.18
N LYS A 155 -23.27 -8.14 8.91
CA LYS A 155 -23.29 -8.56 10.32
C LYS A 155 -22.89 -7.48 11.31
N VAL A 156 -22.05 -6.51 10.92
CA VAL A 156 -21.50 -5.51 11.85
C VAL A 156 -22.12 -4.14 11.63
N ILE A 157 -22.16 -3.66 10.38
CA ILE A 157 -22.66 -2.30 10.09
C ILE A 157 -24.06 -2.00 10.65
N PRO A 158 -25.05 -2.92 10.63
CA PRO A 158 -26.37 -2.66 11.21
C PRO A 158 -26.33 -2.24 12.69
N ASN A 159 -25.35 -2.75 13.43
CA ASN A 159 -25.18 -2.54 14.87
C ASN A 159 -23.79 -1.94 15.18
N ILE A 160 -23.25 -1.09 14.29
CA ILE A 160 -21.87 -0.60 14.40
C ILE A 160 -21.59 0.21 15.68
N GLU A 161 -22.61 0.75 16.32
CA GLU A 161 -22.49 1.42 17.61
C GLU A 161 -22.24 0.45 18.79
N GLU A 162 -22.54 -0.85 18.63
CA GLU A 162 -22.25 -1.86 19.65
C GLU A 162 -20.76 -2.14 19.79
N CYS A 163 -20.00 -2.10 18.68
CA CYS A 163 -18.55 -2.28 18.73
C CYS A 163 -17.82 -1.01 19.19
N SER A 164 -18.31 0.17 18.82
CA SER A 164 -17.65 1.43 19.11
C SER A 164 -18.65 2.57 19.24
N LYS A 165 -18.80 3.10 20.47
CA LYS A 165 -19.62 4.29 20.76
C LYS A 165 -18.84 5.61 20.72
N LYS A 166 -17.51 5.54 20.57
CA LYS A 166 -16.65 6.73 20.58
C LYS A 166 -16.61 7.35 19.19
N GLU A 167 -16.81 8.66 19.14
CA GLU A 167 -16.50 9.49 17.98
C GLU A 167 -15.19 10.25 18.27
N GLY A 168 -14.12 9.92 17.53
CA GLY A 168 -12.89 10.72 17.50
C GLY A 168 -11.96 10.56 18.71
N SER A 169 -10.91 9.76 18.53
CA SER A 169 -9.55 10.02 19.05
C SER A 169 -8.53 9.07 18.41
N ASP A 170 -8.96 7.87 18.02
CA ASP A 170 -8.15 6.87 17.30
C ASP A 170 -9.06 6.07 16.34
N ASP A 171 -9.33 6.66 15.17
CA ASP A 171 -10.30 6.16 14.19
C ASP A 171 -9.91 4.76 13.64
N ASP A 172 -8.60 4.48 13.53
CA ASP A 172 -8.05 3.19 13.09
C ASP A 172 -8.33 2.08 14.13
N PHE A 173 -8.18 2.41 15.41
CA PHE A 173 -8.47 1.50 16.51
C PHE A 173 -9.95 1.12 16.56
N GLU A 174 -10.84 2.11 16.46
CA GLU A 174 -12.29 1.90 16.52
C GLU A 174 -12.80 1.07 15.34
N LEU A 175 -12.29 1.33 14.13
CA LEU A 175 -12.62 0.50 12.97
C LEU A 175 -12.11 -0.94 13.15
N SER A 176 -10.87 -1.10 13.60
CA SER A 176 -10.29 -2.43 13.80
C SER A 176 -11.05 -3.23 14.87
N LYS A 177 -11.51 -2.58 15.93
CA LYS A 177 -12.41 -3.17 16.92
C LYS A 177 -13.68 -3.72 16.27
N CYS A 178 -14.33 -2.96 15.40
CA CYS A 178 -15.51 -3.44 14.67
C CYS A 178 -15.18 -4.56 13.67
N LEU A 179 -14.04 -4.48 12.97
CA LEU A 179 -13.58 -5.55 12.07
C LEU A 179 -13.26 -6.85 12.81
N SER A 180 -12.90 -6.79 14.09
CA SER A 180 -12.65 -8.03 14.85
C SER A 180 -13.90 -8.91 15.00
N LEU A 181 -15.10 -8.34 14.96
CA LEU A 181 -16.36 -9.08 15.08
C LEU A 181 -16.59 -10.06 13.93
N ILE A 182 -15.98 -9.83 12.77
CA ILE A 182 -16.07 -10.75 11.62
C ILE A 182 -15.02 -11.86 11.65
N LYS A 183 -14.11 -11.86 12.64
CA LYS A 183 -13.05 -12.87 12.84
C LYS A 183 -12.23 -13.11 11.57
N LEU A 184 -11.52 -12.07 11.11
CA LEU A 184 -10.65 -12.14 9.95
C LEU A 184 -9.57 -13.21 10.13
N ARG A 185 -9.35 -14.02 9.10
CA ARG A 185 -8.13 -14.82 8.99
C ARG A 185 -7.02 -13.93 8.43
N TYR A 186 -6.01 -13.68 9.25
CA TYR A 186 -4.90 -12.80 8.92
C TYR A 186 -3.97 -13.44 7.88
N ILE A 187 -3.63 -12.67 6.85
CA ILE A 187 -2.61 -12.99 5.86
C ILE A 187 -1.26 -12.45 6.37
N ASN A 188 -0.26 -13.32 6.49
CA ASN A 188 1.08 -12.93 6.92
C ASN A 188 1.80 -12.08 5.85
N SER A 189 2.03 -10.80 6.16
CA SER A 189 2.73 -9.79 5.34
C SER A 189 4.25 -9.94 5.29
N LYS A 190 4.84 -10.86 6.05
CA LYS A 190 6.30 -11.02 6.08
C LYS A 190 6.84 -11.80 4.87
N ASP A 191 8.07 -11.51 4.48
CA ASP A 191 8.81 -12.32 3.51
C ASP A 191 9.50 -13.53 4.19
N GLU A 192 10.27 -14.30 3.42
CA GLU A 192 11.00 -15.48 3.87
C GLU A 192 12.07 -15.17 4.93
N ASN A 193 12.55 -13.93 5.00
CA ASN A 193 13.51 -13.45 5.99
C ASN A 193 12.81 -12.80 7.20
N GLY A 194 11.47 -12.81 7.24
CA GLY A 194 10.67 -12.22 8.31
C GLY A 194 10.47 -10.71 8.22
N TYR A 195 10.85 -10.07 7.10
CA TYR A 195 10.69 -8.63 6.91
C TYR A 195 9.28 -8.26 6.48
N GLU A 196 8.73 -7.20 7.07
CA GLU A 196 7.39 -6.71 6.74
C GLU A 196 7.34 -6.10 5.33
N LYS A 197 6.44 -6.61 4.47
CA LYS A 197 6.16 -6.03 3.14
C LYS A 197 5.22 -4.83 3.21
N ILE A 198 4.49 -4.67 4.31
CA ILE A 198 3.64 -3.50 4.59
C ILE A 198 4.42 -2.56 5.51
N ILE A 199 4.98 -1.50 4.95
CA ILE A 199 5.95 -0.63 5.62
C ILE A 199 5.24 0.57 6.23
N LYS A 200 5.30 0.66 7.56
CA LYS A 200 4.62 1.68 8.39
C LYS A 200 5.20 3.09 8.30
N SER A 201 6.41 3.21 7.77
CA SER A 201 7.18 4.44 7.76
C SER A 201 7.41 4.92 6.33
N SER A 202 7.99 6.13 6.24
CA SER A 202 8.53 6.70 5.00
C SER A 202 9.60 5.77 4.37
N LEU A 203 10.38 6.27 3.40
CA LEU A 203 11.31 5.50 2.54
C LEU A 203 12.41 4.65 3.25
N ILE A 204 12.45 4.64 4.58
CA ILE A 204 13.35 3.82 5.39
C ILE A 204 12.49 2.77 6.13
N PRO A 205 12.53 1.49 5.73
CA PRO A 205 11.82 0.41 6.41
C PRO A 205 12.51 -0.02 7.72
N ASN A 206 11.70 -0.45 8.69
CA ASN A 206 12.10 -1.23 9.87
C ASN A 206 13.26 -0.67 10.73
N SER A 207 13.29 0.64 11.03
CA SER A 207 14.11 1.13 12.14
C SER A 207 13.34 1.05 13.46
N GLU A 208 14.00 0.56 14.52
CA GLU A 208 13.41 0.30 15.84
C GLU A 208 12.83 1.56 16.53
N ARG A 209 13.12 2.76 16.00
CA ARG A 209 12.57 4.05 16.45
C ARG A 209 11.57 4.70 15.49
N CYS A 210 11.03 3.99 14.50
CA CYS A 210 9.86 4.48 13.76
C CYS A 210 8.55 4.34 14.56
N GLU A 211 8.59 4.57 15.87
CA GLU A 211 7.39 4.73 16.68
C GLU A 211 6.95 6.20 16.62
N PHE A 212 5.84 6.43 15.94
CA PHE A 212 4.94 7.57 16.09
C PHE A 212 5.59 8.95 16.28
N VAL A 213 5.98 9.59 15.18
CA VAL A 213 6.18 11.04 15.20
C VAL A 213 5.48 11.66 14.00
N ASP A 214 4.28 12.20 14.26
CA ASP A 214 3.32 12.70 13.29
C ASP A 214 3.61 14.15 12.83
N SER A 215 4.79 14.69 13.14
CA SER A 215 5.12 16.09 12.80
C SER A 215 6.00 16.19 11.55
N GLU A 216 5.55 17.01 10.59
CA GLU A 216 6.35 17.43 9.43
C GLU A 216 7.70 18.03 9.85
N ALA A 217 7.75 18.69 11.01
CA ALA A 217 8.97 19.24 11.60
C ALA A 217 10.01 18.16 11.97
N PHE A 218 9.58 16.99 12.42
CA PHE A 218 10.49 15.88 12.74
C PHE A 218 10.96 15.12 11.49
N GLN A 219 10.19 15.13 10.40
CA GLN A 219 10.66 14.61 9.11
C GLN A 219 11.82 15.45 8.55
N ALA A 220 11.84 16.75 8.85
CA ALA A 220 12.89 17.69 8.41
C ALA A 220 14.21 17.57 9.20
N LEU A 221 14.19 17.03 10.42
CA LEU A 221 15.35 17.03 11.34
C LEU A 221 16.35 15.87 11.13
N GLY A 222 16.14 15.01 10.13
CA GLY A 222 17.05 13.91 9.82
C GLY A 222 16.98 12.78 10.85
N ARG A 223 16.57 11.59 10.40
CA ARG A 223 16.49 10.41 11.27
C ARG A 223 17.90 9.83 11.46
N THR A 224 18.41 9.77 12.69
CA THR A 224 19.53 8.89 13.02
C THR A 224 19.05 7.45 13.03
N LEU A 225 19.56 6.63 12.11
CA LEU A 225 19.30 5.20 12.09
C LEU A 225 20.11 4.54 13.20
N SER A 226 19.45 3.95 14.20
CA SER A 226 20.13 3.17 15.25
C SER A 226 20.62 1.81 14.75
N THR A 227 20.03 1.29 13.66
CA THR A 227 20.35 0.00 13.05
C THR A 227 20.25 0.07 11.53
N LYS A 228 20.96 -0.85 10.84
CA LYS A 228 20.86 -0.99 9.39
C LYS A 228 19.41 -1.34 9.01
N PRO A 229 18.75 -0.56 8.15
CA PRO A 229 17.39 -0.84 7.72
C PRO A 229 17.30 -2.20 7.01
N SER A 230 16.22 -2.94 7.27
CA SER A 230 15.90 -4.17 6.55
C SER A 230 14.93 -3.88 5.42
N TYR A 231 15.18 -4.47 4.25
CA TYR A 231 14.42 -4.19 3.04
C TYR A 231 13.82 -5.50 2.53
N PRO A 232 12.48 -5.67 2.56
CA PRO A 232 11.87 -6.78 1.84
C PRO A 232 12.17 -6.60 0.35
N GLU A 233 12.46 -7.69 -0.36
CA GLU A 233 12.77 -7.61 -1.79
C GLU A 233 11.56 -7.12 -2.62
N TYR A 234 10.37 -7.55 -2.22
CA TYR A 234 9.09 -7.19 -2.86
C TYR A 234 8.19 -6.44 -1.87
N PRO A 235 8.49 -5.15 -1.56
CA PRO A 235 7.63 -4.34 -0.70
C PRO A 235 6.27 -4.11 -1.36
N ILE A 236 5.22 -3.98 -0.56
CA ILE A 236 3.85 -3.82 -1.04
C ILE A 236 3.37 -2.39 -0.84
N SER A 237 3.57 -1.85 0.36
CA SER A 237 3.09 -0.51 0.69
C SER A 237 4.07 0.25 1.56
N PHE A 238 4.01 1.56 1.42
CA PHE A 238 4.75 2.53 2.21
C PHE A 238 3.77 3.60 2.69
N HIS A 239 3.86 3.98 3.96
CA HIS A 239 3.01 5.00 4.56
C HIS A 239 3.77 6.31 4.79
N ASN A 240 3.06 7.44 4.92
CA ASN A 240 3.65 8.76 5.13
C ASN A 240 4.62 9.20 4.02
N ILE A 241 4.24 8.96 2.76
CA ILE A 241 4.97 9.39 1.57
C ILE A 241 4.41 10.72 1.06
N ARG A 242 5.26 11.75 1.14
CA ARG A 242 5.01 13.08 0.57
C ARG A 242 4.84 13.03 -0.95
N GLN A 243 4.15 14.00 -1.52
CA GLN A 243 3.75 13.99 -2.94
C GLN A 243 4.96 13.96 -3.88
N ASP A 244 5.98 14.76 -3.60
CA ASP A 244 7.28 14.76 -4.29
C ASP A 244 7.92 13.35 -4.26
N ALA A 245 7.94 12.71 -3.10
CA ALA A 245 8.43 11.36 -2.93
C ALA A 245 7.58 10.31 -3.67
N GLN A 246 6.25 10.48 -3.79
CA GLN A 246 5.42 9.58 -4.59
C GLN A 246 5.81 9.63 -6.08
N TYR A 247 6.06 10.82 -6.63
CA TYR A 247 6.54 10.96 -8.01
C TYR A 247 7.95 10.37 -8.18
N ALA A 248 8.85 10.59 -7.21
CA ALA A 248 10.18 10.00 -7.24
C ALA A 248 10.11 8.46 -7.20
N MET A 249 9.25 7.88 -6.35
CA MET A 249 9.01 6.43 -6.32
C MET A 249 8.46 5.91 -7.64
N GLU A 250 7.52 6.61 -8.27
CA GLU A 250 7.01 6.24 -9.59
C GLU A 250 8.13 6.21 -10.62
N TYR A 251 8.99 7.25 -10.64
CA TYR A 251 10.16 7.29 -11.51
C TYR A 251 11.12 6.13 -11.24
N PHE A 252 11.56 5.94 -10.00
CA PHE A 252 12.56 4.91 -9.68
C PHE A 252 12.05 3.47 -9.84
N LEU A 253 10.76 3.23 -9.64
CA LEU A 253 10.20 1.89 -9.73
C LEU A 253 9.75 1.50 -11.14
N TYR A 254 9.32 2.45 -11.97
CA TYR A 254 8.67 2.15 -13.25
C TYR A 254 9.33 2.81 -14.48
N HIS A 255 10.28 3.73 -14.29
CA HIS A 255 10.92 4.45 -15.39
C HIS A 255 12.44 4.32 -15.39
N ALA A 256 13.08 4.47 -14.24
CA ALA A 256 14.52 4.31 -14.10
C ALA A 256 14.91 2.83 -14.16
N SER A 257 16.09 2.56 -14.72
CA SER A 257 16.70 1.23 -14.71
C SER A 257 18.16 1.38 -14.30
N VAL A 258 18.68 0.39 -13.58
CA VAL A 258 20.10 0.33 -13.19
C VAL A 258 20.71 -0.82 -13.97
N ILE A 259 21.75 -0.54 -14.76
CA ILE A 259 22.45 -1.54 -15.57
C ILE A 259 22.91 -2.69 -14.66
N GLY A 260 22.63 -3.93 -15.07
CA GLY A 260 22.99 -5.14 -14.34
C GLY A 260 22.09 -5.48 -13.14
N LYS A 261 21.21 -4.58 -12.69
CA LYS A 261 20.28 -4.89 -11.59
C LYS A 261 19.13 -5.77 -12.09
N GLN A 262 18.93 -6.91 -11.46
CA GLN A 262 17.83 -7.83 -11.73
C GLN A 262 17.09 -8.19 -10.44
N SER A 263 15.80 -8.48 -10.52
CA SER A 263 15.03 -9.04 -9.40
C SER A 263 15.40 -10.52 -9.19
N SER A 264 15.31 -11.04 -7.97
CA SER A 264 15.51 -12.47 -7.70
C SER A 264 14.57 -13.37 -8.49
N PHE A 265 13.37 -12.91 -8.83
CA PHE A 265 12.40 -13.64 -9.63
C PHE A 265 13.00 -14.03 -10.99
N PHE A 266 13.51 -13.04 -11.73
CA PHE A 266 14.19 -13.30 -13.00
C PHE A 266 15.52 -14.03 -12.81
N LYS A 267 16.29 -13.76 -11.74
CA LYS A 267 17.51 -14.54 -11.44
C LYS A 267 17.20 -16.04 -11.33
N LYS A 268 16.13 -16.41 -10.61
CA LYS A 268 15.69 -17.82 -10.47
C LYS A 268 15.29 -18.43 -11.83
N ILE A 269 14.71 -17.64 -12.73
CA ILE A 269 14.37 -18.12 -14.09
C ILE A 269 15.65 -18.35 -14.91
N TYR A 270 16.57 -17.38 -14.93
CA TYR A 270 17.80 -17.48 -15.71
C TYR A 270 18.75 -18.57 -15.23
N ALA A 271 18.76 -18.85 -13.92
CA ALA A 271 19.55 -19.93 -13.34
C ALA A 271 19.19 -21.33 -13.88
N ASN A 272 18.04 -21.49 -14.54
CA ASN A 272 17.68 -22.75 -15.22
C ASN A 272 18.40 -22.94 -16.56
N PHE A 273 18.99 -21.87 -17.11
CA PHE A 273 19.53 -21.84 -18.47
C PHE A 273 21.00 -21.43 -18.52
N PHE A 274 21.47 -20.64 -17.56
CA PHE A 274 22.81 -20.08 -17.54
C PHE A 274 23.42 -20.12 -16.14
N THR A 275 24.74 -20.30 -16.08
CA THR A 275 25.53 -20.06 -14.87
C THR A 275 25.73 -18.56 -14.61
N ASP A 276 26.04 -18.20 -13.37
CA ASP A 276 26.34 -16.80 -13.00
C ASP A 276 27.57 -16.26 -13.78
N GLU A 277 28.55 -17.11 -14.13
CA GLU A 277 29.72 -16.71 -14.94
C GLU A 277 29.36 -16.44 -16.41
N GLU A 278 28.52 -17.28 -17.02
CA GLU A 278 28.04 -17.07 -18.39
C GLU A 278 27.21 -15.80 -18.50
N LEU A 279 26.26 -15.59 -17.57
CA LEU A 279 25.46 -14.36 -17.52
C LEU A 279 26.34 -13.13 -17.35
N LYS A 280 27.36 -13.19 -16.50
CA LYS A 280 28.32 -12.10 -16.31
C LYS A 280 29.06 -11.79 -17.63
N LYS A 281 29.59 -12.82 -18.30
CA LYS A 281 30.30 -12.66 -19.58
C LYS A 281 29.40 -12.02 -20.64
N ILE A 282 28.21 -12.59 -20.86
CA ILE A 282 27.22 -12.07 -21.84
C ILE A 282 26.85 -10.62 -21.52
N THR A 283 26.61 -10.30 -20.24
CA THR A 283 26.24 -8.94 -19.83
C THR A 283 27.36 -7.95 -20.09
N LEU A 284 28.61 -8.30 -19.79
CA LEU A 284 29.76 -7.44 -20.03
C LEU A 284 30.01 -7.21 -21.54
N GLU A 285 29.89 -8.25 -22.35
CA GLU A 285 29.99 -8.15 -23.82
C GLU A 285 28.89 -7.23 -24.38
N GLN A 286 27.66 -7.38 -23.90
CA GLN A 286 26.54 -6.52 -24.31
C GLN A 286 26.73 -5.06 -23.86
N ILE A 287 27.28 -4.83 -22.66
CA ILE A 287 27.60 -3.48 -22.18
C ILE A 287 28.65 -2.85 -23.08
N ALA A 288 29.73 -3.57 -23.43
CA ALA A 288 30.75 -3.07 -24.34
C ALA A 288 30.20 -2.75 -25.73
N TYR A 289 29.27 -3.57 -26.25
CA TYR A 289 28.60 -3.33 -27.51
C TYR A 289 27.67 -2.11 -27.50
N LEU A 290 26.96 -1.88 -26.40
CA LEU A 290 26.00 -0.78 -26.25
C LEU A 290 26.63 0.51 -25.73
N ALA A 291 27.84 0.44 -25.17
CA ALA A 291 28.60 1.63 -24.83
C ALA A 291 28.75 2.46 -26.12
N PRO A 292 28.38 3.75 -26.10
CA PRO A 292 28.68 4.63 -27.22
C PRO A 292 30.17 4.51 -27.55
N LEU A 293 30.53 4.55 -28.84
CA LEU A 293 31.91 4.59 -29.37
C LEU A 293 32.73 5.82 -28.89
N TYR A 294 32.41 6.39 -27.73
CA TYR A 294 33.17 7.43 -27.06
C TYR A 294 34.20 6.79 -26.13
N VAL A 295 35.23 6.16 -26.68
CA VAL A 295 36.64 6.39 -26.33
C VAL A 295 37.48 5.73 -27.42
N MET A 296 37.98 6.53 -28.37
CA MET A 296 39.35 6.55 -28.92
C MET A 296 39.37 7.28 -30.27
N GLU A 297 38.93 8.54 -30.31
CA GLU A 297 39.69 9.53 -31.09
C GLU A 297 40.83 10.04 -30.19
N THR A 298 41.76 9.13 -29.90
CA THR A 298 43.14 9.49 -29.58
C THR A 298 43.96 9.11 -30.80
N GLU A 299 43.77 9.83 -31.91
CA GLU A 299 44.69 9.79 -33.04
C GLU A 299 44.82 11.18 -33.68
N LYS A 300 45.78 11.95 -33.14
CA LYS A 300 46.90 12.66 -33.81
C LYS A 300 47.18 14.04 -33.24
#